data_AF-A0A0Q5UIE0-F1
#
_entry.id   AF-A0A0Q5UIE0-F1
#
_cell.length_a   1.000
_cell.length_b   1.000
_cell.length_c   1.000
_cell.angle_alpha   90.00
_cell.angle_beta   90.00
_cell.angle_gamma   90.00
#
_symmetry.space_group_name_H-M   'P 1'
#
loop_
_entity.id
_entity.type
_entity.pdbx_description
1 polymer ?
#
loop_
_entity_poly.entity_id
_entity_poly.type
_entity_poly.pdbx_seq_one_letter_code
_entity_poly.pdbx_strand_id
1 'polypeptide(L)' 'MGKVLLIIFIIAFVFAYFYFGYYQDYKRNPKDFLRTIIGMPVGLVSKMFGFSSFNQKIKDWTNGRK' A
#
# COMPACT_ATOMS: atom_id res chain seq x y z
N MET A 1 -17.27 -21.08 14.70
CA MET A 1 -16.17 -20.44 15.46
C MET A 1 -14.78 -20.76 14.90
N GLY A 2 -14.38 -22.02 14.70
CA GLY A 2 -13.02 -22.35 14.23
C GLY A 2 -12.59 -21.70 12.90
N LYS A 3 -13.51 -21.58 11.92
CA LYS A 3 -13.23 -20.91 10.63
C LYS A 3 -12.95 -19.41 10.75
N VAL A 4 -13.63 -18.72 11.67
CA VAL A 4 -13.43 -17.28 11.90
C VAL A 4 -12.07 -17.02 12.54
N LEU A 5 -11.70 -17.84 13.54
CA LEU A 5 -10.37 -17.78 14.15
C LEU A 5 -9.25 -18.04 13.14
N LEU A 6 -9.45 -19.02 12.24
CA LEU A 6 -8.50 -19.30 11.16
C LEU A 6 -8.34 -18.11 10.20
N ILE A 7 -9.44 -17.47 9.81
CA ILE A 7 -9.40 -16.27 8.93
C ILE A 7 -8.65 -15.12 9.62
N ILE A 8 -8.94 -14.86 10.89
CA ILE A 8 -8.25 -13.81 11.66
C ILE A 8 -6.76 -14.12 11.78
N PHE A 9 -6.39 -15.38 12.05
CA PHE A 9 -5.00 -15.81 12.12
C PHE A 9 -4.27 -15.60 10.79
N ILE A 10 -4.88 -15.98 9.67
CA ILE A 10 -4.29 -15.78 8.33
C ILE A 10 -4.09 -14.29 8.06
N ILE A 11 -5.08 -13.45 8.35
CA ILE A 11 -4.97 -11.99 8.18
C ILE A 11 -3.82 -11.45 9.03
N ALA A 12 -3.77 -11.78 10.33
CA ALA A 12 -2.72 -11.33 11.23
C ALA A 12 -1.33 -11.80 10.79
N PHE A 13 -1.21 -13.03 10.33
CA PHE A 13 0.05 -13.59 9.82
C PHE A 13 0.52 -12.88 8.56
N VAL A 14 -0.38 -12.60 7.61
CA VAL A 14 -0.07 -11.83 6.41
C VAL A 14 0.37 -10.41 6.79
N PHE A 15 -0.34 -9.74 7.70
CA PHE A 15 0.06 -8.42 8.20
C PHE A 15 1.43 -8.44 8.86
N ALA A 16 1.73 -9.44 9.69
CA ALA A 16 3.03 -9.60 10.33
C ALA A 16 4.13 -9.84 9.28
N TYR A 17 3.89 -10.68 8.29
CA TYR A 17 4.83 -10.94 7.19
C TYR A 17 5.18 -9.66 6.43
N PHE A 18 4.17 -8.87 6.04
CA PHE A 18 4.39 -7.57 5.41
C PHE A 18 5.08 -6.58 6.35
N TYR A 19 4.67 -6.52 7.63
CA TYR A 19 5.28 -5.62 8.60
C TYR A 19 6.76 -5.91 8.77
N PHE A 20 7.15 -7.16 9.05
CA PHE A 20 8.55 -7.54 9.25
C PHE A 20 9.37 -7.52 7.96
N GLY A 21 8.79 -8.00 6.85
CA GLY A 21 9.46 -8.05 5.56
C GLY A 21 9.82 -6.66 5.02
N TYR A 22 8.94 -5.68 5.23
CA TYR A 22 9.15 -4.30 4.78
C TYR A 22 9.58 -3.35 5.91
N TYR A 23 9.79 -3.85 7.13
CA TYR A 23 10.19 -3.04 8.29
C TYR A 23 11.49 -2.28 8.01
N GLN A 24 12.47 -2.95 7.38
CA GLN A 24 13.74 -2.34 7.06
C GLN A 24 13.61 -1.24 5.99
N ASP A 25 12.77 -1.46 4.97
CA ASP A 25 12.50 -0.46 3.93
C ASP A 25 11.77 0.76 4.49
N TYR A 26 10.78 0.52 5.35
CA TYR A 26 10.12 1.59 6.09
C TYR A 26 11.09 2.38 6.96
N LYS A 27 11.99 1.69 7.69
CA LYS A 27 13.00 2.35 8.54
C LYS A 27 14.00 3.18 7.72
N ARG A 28 14.39 2.71 6.53
CA ARG A 28 15.33 3.40 5.65
C ARG A 28 14.72 4.65 5.01
N ASN A 29 13.52 4.55 4.46
CA ASN A 29 12.84 5.65 3.76
C ASN A 29 11.33 5.67 4.05
N PRO A 30 10.90 6.12 5.24
CA PRO A 30 9.50 6.02 5.66
C PRO A 30 8.55 6.85 4.80
N LYS A 31 9.02 7.99 4.28
CA LYS A 31 8.22 8.89 3.43
C LYS A 31 7.87 8.25 2.09
N ASP A 32 8.85 7.66 1.41
CA ASP A 32 8.64 7.04 0.10
C ASP A 32 7.91 5.71 0.21
N PHE A 33 8.13 4.98 1.30
CA PHE A 33 7.37 3.78 1.62
C PHE A 33 5.87 4.08 1.77
N LEU A 34 5.50 5.10 2.57
CA LEU A 34 4.11 5.51 2.74
C LEU A 34 3.48 6.03 1.44
N ARG A 35 4.24 6.81 0.65
CA ARG A 35 3.80 7.25 -0.69
C ARG A 35 3.52 6.08 -1.61
N THR A 36 4.34 5.04 -1.56
CA THR A 36 4.21 3.82 -2.37
C THR A 36 3.01 2.99 -1.93
N ILE A 37 2.88 2.71 -0.63
CA ILE A 37 1.78 1.91 -0.08
C ILE A 37 0.42 2.57 -0.30
N ILE A 38 0.33 3.89 -0.23
CA ILE A 38 -0.94 4.61 -0.40
C ILE A 38 -1.16 4.98 -1.87
N GLY A 39 -0.14 5.51 -2.54
CA GLY A 39 -0.24 6.09 -3.87
C GLY A 39 -0.50 5.06 -4.96
N MET A 40 0.12 3.86 -4.90
CA MET A 40 -0.15 2.83 -5.91
C MET A 40 -1.60 2.32 -5.89
N PRO A 41 -2.17 1.92 -4.74
CA PRO A 41 -3.58 1.53 -4.67
C PRO A 41 -4.52 2.65 -5.10
N VAL A 42 -4.28 3.88 -4.63
CA VAL A 42 -5.12 5.03 -5.00
C VAL A 42 -5.03 5.31 -6.49
N GLY A 43 -3.85 5.21 -7.11
CA GLY A 43 -3.67 5.37 -8.56
C GLY A 43 -4.38 4.28 -9.37
N LEU A 44 -4.29 3.02 -8.93
CA LEU A 44 -5.00 1.89 -9.55
C LEU A 44 -6.52 2.09 -9.51
N VAL A 45 -7.05 2.45 -8.35
CA VAL A 45 -8.49 2.75 -8.17
C VAL A 45 -8.89 3.93 -9.05
N SER A 46 -8.11 5.01 -9.04
CA SER A 46 -8.38 6.19 -9.86
C SER A 46 -8.42 5.89 -11.36
N LYS A 47 -7.50 5.02 -11.83
CA LYS A 47 -7.48 4.52 -13.21
C LYS A 47 -8.74 3.70 -13.53
N MET A 48 -9.19 2.84 -12.60
CA MET A 48 -10.38 2.02 -12.77
C MET A 48 -11.66 2.85 -12.93
N PHE A 49 -11.76 3.98 -12.22
CA PHE A 49 -12.91 4.90 -12.31
C PHE A 49 -12.77 5.96 -13.43
N GLY A 50 -11.73 5.90 -14.27
CA GLY A 50 -11.57 6.80 -15.42
C GLY A 50 -10.98 8.19 -15.09
N PHE A 51 -10.48 8.43 -13.88
CA PHE A 51 -9.87 9.70 -13.48
C PHE A 51 -8.40 9.80 -13.91
N SER A 52 -8.17 9.96 -15.21
CA SER A 52 -6.81 9.95 -15.81
C SER A 52 -5.88 11.04 -15.26
N SER A 53 -6.37 12.27 -15.12
CA SER A 53 -5.62 13.42 -14.60
C SER A 53 -5.27 13.27 -13.12
N PHE A 54 -6.18 12.72 -12.32
CA PHE A 54 -5.95 12.43 -10.91
C PHE A 54 -4.98 11.27 -10.72
N ASN A 55 -5.10 10.19 -11.50
CA ASN A 55 -4.13 9.09 -11.53
C ASN A 55 -2.71 9.59 -11.83
N GLN A 56 -2.56 10.54 -12.76
CA GLN A 56 -1.26 11.12 -13.07
C GLN A 56 -0.68 11.91 -11.89
N LYS A 57 -1.49 12.76 -11.24
CA LYS A 57 -1.09 13.46 -10.00
C LYS A 57 -0.69 12.50 -8.88
N ILE A 58 -1.41 11.40 -8.70
CA ILE A 58 -1.09 10.37 -7.70
C ILE A 58 0.21 9.66 -8.03
N LYS A 59 0.47 9.34 -9.31
CA LYS A 59 1.75 8.77 -9.74
C LYS A 59 2.92 9.72 -9.51
N ASP A 60 2.75 11.01 -9.79
CA ASP A 60 3.80 11.99 -9.58
C ASP A 60 4.07 12.20 -8.09
N TRP A 61 3.03 12.27 -7.26
CA TRP A 61 3.16 12.26 -5.80
C TRP A 61 3.85 11.00 -5.26
N THR A 62 3.52 9.82 -5.82
CA THR A 62 4.12 8.53 -5.44
C THR A 62 5.62 8.51 -5.74
N ASN A 63 6.01 9.00 -6.91
CA ASN A 63 7.39 9.06 -7.37
C ASN A 63 8.17 10.26 -6.80
N GLY A 64 7.54 11.09 -5.96
CA GLY A 64 8.15 12.31 -5.43
C GLY A 64 8.45 13.37 -6.49
N ARG A 65 7.83 13.27 -7.67
CA ARG A 65 7.94 14.26 -8.76
C ARG A 65 6.98 15.41 -8.46
N LYS A 66 7.51 16.64 -8.49
CA LYS A 66 6.71 17.87 -8.38
C LYS A 66 6.11 18.24 -9.72
#